data_AF-A0A8I1R704-F1
#
_entry.id   AF-A0A8I1R704-F1
#
_cell.length_a   1.000
_cell.length_b   1.000
_cell.length_c   1.000
_cell.angle_alpha   90.00
_cell.angle_beta   90.00
_cell.angle_gamma   90.00
#
_symmetry.space_group_name_H-M   'P 1'
#
loop_
_entity.id
_entity.type
_entity.pdbx_description
1 polymer ?
#
loop_
_entity_poly.entity_id
_entity_poly.type
_entity_poly.pdbx_seq_one_letter_code
_entity_poly.pdbx_strand_id
1 'polypeptide(L)'
;MDAQVRGGGPQRAAQIDAALAAYEAARRDEVGRLQRSAGVSLAWFENVRRYWHMSPTQFHVSLLTRSKQITYENLRLRDADLVARATEWWNREQARLLGIGIAAGGGHGSDGADADGSGDARAGGTSTGSGTRAVRLPARPQWLDAPPMFAPFRLRDMWLRNRVAVSPMAQYCAADGVPGDWHLVHYGSRALGGAGLVCVEATSVSPEGRITPGCTGLWNDEQALAFARIVDFAHAHTQAKICLQLGHAGRKGSTRPGWEQPEQPLEENGGQCNWPLLAPSPLPWHEGISQVPREMTREDMDRVIGQFCHSAALAERAGFDMLELHMAHGYLLASFLSPVTNRRSDDYGGPLERRMRFPLEVLEAVRAVWPQARPMSVRISATDWIPGGNTGDDAVRIARALAAAGCDLVDVSTGRTDPASQPVCGRMYQAAFAEQVRLEAGVATMAVGAITTADQIDTLLISGRADLVALARPHLADPYFTLHAAAEAGFGGIGWPVQYHTGAMQLYATMQHAKDDTLRKAQQAVGRTRTAGG
;
A
#
# COMPACT_ATOMS: atom_id res chain seq x y z
N MET A 1 -0.84 35.21 -69.07
CA MET A 1 -1.62 34.08 -68.53
C MET A 1 -0.74 33.25 -67.61
N ASP A 2 -0.08 33.87 -66.60
CA ASP A 2 0.88 33.13 -65.76
C ASP A 2 1.26 33.86 -64.45
N ALA A 3 0.27 34.26 -63.64
CA ALA A 3 0.55 34.90 -62.35
C ALA A 3 -0.54 34.66 -61.28
N GLN A 4 -1.25 33.52 -61.32
CA GLN A 4 -2.29 33.22 -60.33
C GLN A 4 -2.22 31.81 -59.68
N VAL A 5 -1.10 31.08 -59.83
CA VAL A 5 -0.99 29.70 -59.28
C VAL A 5 0.04 29.55 -58.14
N ARG A 6 0.79 30.59 -57.75
CA ARG A 6 1.86 30.47 -56.72
C ARG A 6 1.63 31.28 -55.43
N GLY A 7 0.39 31.50 -55.02
CA GLY A 7 0.06 32.32 -53.84
C GLY A 7 -0.34 31.57 -52.56
N GLY A 8 -0.60 30.26 -52.61
CA GLY A 8 -1.22 29.53 -51.48
C GLY A 8 -0.34 28.52 -50.74
N GLY A 9 0.85 28.20 -51.25
CA GLY A 9 1.68 27.10 -50.74
C GLY A 9 2.11 27.24 -49.26
N PRO A 10 2.73 28.37 -48.87
CA PRO A 10 3.23 28.55 -47.50
C PRO A 10 2.12 28.72 -46.46
N GLN A 11 1.05 29.45 -46.80
CA GLN A 11 -0.11 29.64 -45.92
C GLN A 11 -0.90 28.34 -45.74
N ARG A 12 -1.08 27.55 -46.80
CA ARG A 12 -1.74 26.25 -46.72
C ARG A 12 -0.90 25.22 -45.95
N ALA A 13 0.42 25.23 -46.11
CA ALA A 13 1.33 24.40 -45.31
C ALA A 13 1.24 24.74 -43.82
N ALA A 14 1.33 26.03 -43.46
CA ALA A 14 1.17 26.48 -42.07
C ALA A 14 -0.20 26.13 -41.47
N GLN A 15 -1.27 26.18 -42.27
CA GLN A 15 -2.61 25.73 -41.85
C GLN A 15 -2.68 24.22 -41.63
N ILE A 16 -2.01 23.42 -42.46
CA ILE A 16 -1.92 21.97 -42.29
C ILE A 16 -1.12 21.64 -41.02
N ASP A 17 0.02 22.28 -40.80
CA ASP A 17 0.85 22.06 -39.60
C ASP A 17 0.10 22.42 -38.32
N ALA A 18 -0.62 23.54 -38.32
CA ALA A 18 -1.48 23.93 -37.21
C ALA A 18 -2.64 22.93 -36.99
N ALA A 19 -3.24 22.42 -38.06
CA ALA A 19 -4.29 21.40 -37.97
C ALA A 19 -3.75 20.06 -37.44
N LEU A 20 -2.55 19.65 -37.84
CA LEU A 20 -1.88 18.45 -37.33
C LEU A 20 -1.49 18.61 -35.86
N ALA A 21 -0.94 19.76 -35.46
CA ALA A 21 -0.61 20.05 -34.07
C ALA A 21 -1.86 20.03 -33.17
N ALA A 22 -2.97 20.63 -33.63
CA ALA A 22 -4.25 20.58 -32.92
C ALA A 22 -4.83 19.15 -32.87
N TYR A 23 -4.73 18.40 -33.97
CA TYR A 23 -5.15 17.00 -34.03
C TYR A 23 -4.37 16.12 -33.05
N GLU A 24 -3.04 16.26 -33.00
CA GLU A 24 -2.18 15.56 -32.06
C GLU A 24 -2.48 15.95 -30.62
N ALA A 25 -2.53 17.25 -30.31
CA ALA A 25 -2.80 17.74 -28.96
C ALA A 25 -4.13 17.21 -28.42
N ALA A 26 -5.16 17.15 -29.25
CA ALA A 26 -6.48 16.64 -28.87
C ALA A 26 -6.49 15.14 -28.55
N ARG A 27 -5.56 14.35 -29.09
CA ARG A 27 -5.59 12.87 -29.02
C ARG A 27 -4.41 12.24 -28.28
N ARG A 28 -3.32 12.97 -28.06
CA ARG A 28 -2.07 12.46 -27.48
C ARG A 28 -2.30 11.75 -26.14
N ASP A 29 -3.14 12.33 -25.27
CA ASP A 29 -3.43 11.75 -23.96
C ASP A 29 -4.28 10.49 -24.04
N GLU A 30 -5.27 10.46 -24.93
CA GLU A 30 -6.13 9.30 -25.16
C GLU A 30 -5.33 8.14 -25.78
N VAL A 31 -4.58 8.42 -26.85
CA VAL A 31 -3.68 7.45 -27.50
C VAL A 31 -2.65 6.94 -26.49
N GLY A 32 -2.03 7.83 -25.72
CA GLY A 32 -1.09 7.44 -24.67
C GLY A 32 -1.71 6.53 -23.61
N ARG A 33 -2.97 6.77 -23.20
CA ARG A 33 -3.69 5.87 -22.27
C ARG A 33 -3.93 4.49 -22.88
N LEU A 34 -4.37 4.43 -24.14
CA LEU A 34 -4.63 3.17 -24.84
C LEU A 34 -3.34 2.37 -25.04
N GLN A 35 -2.27 3.01 -25.50
CA GLN A 35 -0.95 2.38 -25.68
C GLN A 35 -0.41 1.85 -24.35
N ARG A 36 -0.56 2.59 -23.24
CA ARG A 36 -0.17 2.10 -21.90
C ARG A 36 -0.98 0.86 -21.51
N SER A 37 -2.29 0.87 -21.70
CA SER A 37 -3.16 -0.30 -21.43
C SER A 37 -2.78 -1.51 -22.27
N ALA A 38 -2.44 -1.29 -23.55
CA ALA A 38 -1.94 -2.32 -24.45
C ALA A 38 -0.59 -2.87 -23.98
N GLY A 39 0.35 -2.01 -23.58
CA GLY A 39 1.65 -2.41 -23.03
C GLY A 39 1.53 -3.26 -21.76
N VAL A 40 0.64 -2.89 -20.83
CA VAL A 40 0.36 -3.71 -19.63
C VAL A 40 -0.20 -5.08 -20.01
N SER A 41 -1.09 -5.13 -21.02
CA SER A 41 -1.66 -6.40 -21.48
C SER A 41 -0.63 -7.26 -22.21
N LEU A 42 0.22 -6.66 -23.03
CA LEU A 42 1.33 -7.33 -23.72
C LEU A 42 2.27 -7.97 -22.71
N ALA A 43 2.74 -7.20 -21.72
CA ALA A 43 3.61 -7.69 -20.66
C ALA A 43 2.97 -8.85 -19.89
N TRP A 44 1.65 -8.82 -19.65
CA TRP A 44 0.93 -9.93 -19.01
C TRP A 44 1.01 -11.21 -19.84
N PHE A 45 0.76 -11.13 -21.16
CA PHE A 45 0.81 -12.30 -22.05
C PHE A 45 2.23 -12.84 -22.26
N GLU A 46 3.22 -11.95 -22.36
CA GLU A 46 4.64 -12.34 -22.46
C GLU A 46 5.12 -13.07 -21.20
N ASN A 47 4.50 -12.78 -20.05
CA ASN A 47 4.84 -13.37 -18.75
C ASN A 47 3.78 -14.35 -18.24
N VAL A 48 3.00 -14.99 -19.12
CA VAL A 48 1.86 -15.86 -18.72
C VAL A 48 2.27 -16.99 -17.76
N ARG A 49 3.51 -17.48 -17.86
CA ARG A 49 4.05 -18.53 -16.97
C ARG A 49 4.01 -18.14 -15.50
N ARG A 50 4.09 -16.84 -15.19
CA ARG A 50 3.98 -16.30 -13.83
C ARG A 50 2.68 -16.71 -13.15
N TYR A 51 1.61 -16.95 -13.90
CA TYR A 51 0.26 -17.18 -13.37
C TYR A 51 -0.14 -18.66 -13.33
N TRP A 52 0.69 -19.60 -13.78
CA TRP A 52 0.33 -21.02 -13.90
C TRP A 52 -0.01 -21.72 -12.59
N HIS A 53 0.40 -21.16 -11.45
CA HIS A 53 0.10 -21.69 -10.12
C HIS A 53 -1.21 -21.16 -9.53
N MET A 54 -1.86 -20.18 -10.17
CA MET A 54 -3.12 -19.62 -9.69
C MET A 54 -4.26 -20.63 -9.83
N SER A 55 -5.25 -20.53 -8.92
CA SER A 55 -6.51 -21.25 -9.10
C SER A 55 -7.20 -20.80 -10.39
N PRO A 56 -8.06 -21.64 -11.02
CA PRO A 56 -8.80 -21.23 -12.21
C PRO A 56 -9.59 -19.94 -12.02
N THR A 57 -10.22 -19.75 -10.85
CA THR A 57 -10.96 -18.53 -10.52
C THR A 57 -10.04 -17.30 -10.45
N GLN A 58 -8.91 -17.40 -9.75
CA GLN A 58 -7.98 -16.28 -9.63
C GLN A 58 -7.34 -15.92 -10.97
N PHE A 59 -6.93 -16.94 -11.73
CA PHE A 59 -6.37 -16.76 -13.07
C PHE A 59 -7.36 -16.04 -13.99
N HIS A 60 -8.64 -16.44 -13.97
CA HIS A 60 -9.68 -15.81 -14.77
C HIS A 60 -9.87 -14.33 -14.40
N VAL A 61 -9.96 -14.01 -13.11
CA VAL A 61 -10.07 -12.62 -12.64
C VAL A 61 -8.82 -11.81 -13.01
N SER A 62 -7.61 -12.37 -12.82
CA SER A 62 -6.35 -11.72 -13.20
C SER A 62 -6.29 -11.42 -14.70
N LEU A 63 -6.69 -12.38 -15.53
CA LEU A 63 -6.78 -12.22 -16.98
C LEU A 63 -7.76 -11.09 -17.34
N LEU A 64 -8.98 -11.08 -16.79
CA LEU A 64 -10.00 -10.07 -17.13
C LEU A 64 -9.60 -8.66 -16.70
N THR A 65 -8.92 -8.53 -15.56
CA THR A 65 -8.53 -7.25 -14.96
C THR A 65 -7.14 -6.75 -15.38
N ARG A 66 -6.38 -7.53 -16.18
CA ARG A 66 -4.98 -7.25 -16.54
C ARG A 66 -4.72 -5.83 -17.06
N SER A 67 -5.65 -5.27 -17.83
CA SER A 67 -5.52 -3.94 -18.45
C SER A 67 -5.62 -2.79 -17.45
N LYS A 68 -6.05 -3.07 -16.21
CA LYS A 68 -6.40 -2.07 -15.18
C LYS A 68 -7.57 -1.14 -15.56
N GLN A 69 -8.18 -1.34 -16.72
CA GLN A 69 -9.40 -0.63 -17.17
C GLN A 69 -10.64 -1.35 -16.67
N ILE A 70 -10.61 -2.68 -16.76
CA ILE A 70 -11.60 -3.55 -16.15
C ILE A 70 -11.14 -3.86 -14.73
N THR A 71 -12.01 -3.59 -13.77
CA THR A 71 -11.78 -3.67 -12.32
C THR A 71 -12.87 -4.53 -11.68
N TYR A 72 -12.78 -4.75 -10.37
CA TYR A 72 -13.73 -5.52 -9.59
C TYR A 72 -15.18 -5.01 -9.74
N GLU A 73 -15.42 -3.72 -9.54
CA GLU A 73 -16.76 -3.12 -9.70
C GLU A 73 -17.17 -3.03 -11.17
N ASN A 74 -16.24 -2.76 -12.08
CA ASN A 74 -16.51 -2.74 -13.51
C ASN A 74 -16.90 -4.12 -14.05
N LEU A 75 -16.32 -5.20 -13.51
CA LEU A 75 -16.72 -6.58 -13.77
C LEU A 75 -18.09 -6.87 -13.19
N ARG A 76 -18.39 -6.38 -11.97
CA ARG A 76 -19.71 -6.59 -11.34
C ARG A 76 -20.84 -6.00 -12.19
N LEU A 77 -20.60 -4.85 -12.83
CA LEU A 77 -21.56 -4.26 -13.78
C LEU A 77 -21.78 -5.09 -15.05
N ARG A 78 -20.83 -5.96 -15.42
CA ARG A 78 -20.89 -6.82 -16.62
C ARG A 78 -21.42 -8.21 -16.31
N ASP A 79 -21.01 -8.77 -15.18
CA ASP A 79 -21.34 -10.12 -14.73
C ASP A 79 -21.25 -10.15 -13.19
N ALA A 80 -22.37 -9.84 -12.54
CA ALA A 80 -22.48 -9.80 -11.08
C ALA A 80 -22.26 -11.20 -10.46
N ASP A 81 -22.73 -12.25 -11.13
CA ASP A 81 -22.61 -13.63 -10.64
C ASP A 81 -21.16 -14.11 -10.66
N LEU A 82 -20.39 -13.75 -11.70
CA LEU A 82 -18.95 -14.02 -11.73
C LEU A 82 -18.24 -13.37 -10.55
N VAL A 83 -18.53 -12.09 -10.27
CA VAL A 83 -17.92 -11.37 -9.15
C VAL A 83 -18.34 -11.96 -7.81
N ALA A 84 -19.60 -12.36 -7.65
CA ALA A 84 -20.09 -13.03 -6.44
C ALA A 84 -19.32 -14.35 -6.20
N ARG A 85 -19.21 -15.22 -7.21
CA ARG A 85 -18.44 -16.48 -7.12
C ARG A 85 -16.97 -16.25 -6.85
N ALA A 86 -16.36 -15.23 -7.48
CA ALA A 86 -14.96 -14.89 -7.26
C ALA A 86 -14.72 -14.36 -5.83
N THR A 87 -15.65 -13.56 -5.30
CA THR A 87 -15.58 -13.03 -3.93
C THR A 87 -15.75 -14.14 -2.90
N GLU A 88 -16.71 -15.04 -3.11
CA GLU A 88 -16.89 -16.22 -2.27
C GLU A 88 -15.63 -17.11 -2.28
N TRP A 89 -15.08 -17.39 -3.46
CA TRP A 89 -13.83 -18.13 -3.60
C TRP A 89 -12.69 -17.46 -2.82
N TRP A 90 -12.51 -16.15 -3.00
CA TRP A 90 -11.47 -15.38 -2.31
C TRP A 90 -11.60 -15.50 -0.79
N ASN A 91 -12.80 -15.28 -0.25
CA ASN A 91 -13.04 -15.30 1.19
C ASN A 91 -12.88 -16.71 1.79
N ARG A 92 -13.32 -17.76 1.08
CA ARG A 92 -13.07 -19.16 1.48
C ARG A 92 -11.58 -19.50 1.46
N GLU A 93 -10.85 -19.03 0.46
CA GLU A 93 -9.40 -19.23 0.37
C GLU A 93 -8.67 -18.50 1.52
N GLN A 94 -9.07 -17.27 1.86
CA GLN A 94 -8.48 -16.58 3.01
C GLN A 94 -8.79 -17.31 4.32
N ALA A 95 -10.01 -17.82 4.51
CA ALA A 95 -10.32 -18.61 5.69
C ALA A 95 -9.46 -19.89 5.76
N ARG A 96 -9.25 -20.57 4.64
CA ARG A 96 -8.40 -21.76 4.54
C ARG A 96 -6.95 -21.44 4.93
N LEU A 97 -6.38 -20.37 4.37
CA LEU A 97 -5.02 -19.90 4.68
C LEU A 97 -4.85 -19.52 6.15
N LEU A 98 -5.92 -19.04 6.78
CA LEU A 98 -5.94 -18.63 8.19
C LEU A 98 -6.33 -19.77 9.15
N GLY A 99 -6.63 -20.97 8.64
CA GLY A 99 -7.09 -22.11 9.45
C GLY A 99 -8.48 -21.91 10.08
N ILE A 100 -9.31 -21.03 9.52
CA ILE A 100 -10.67 -20.75 9.99
C ILE A 100 -11.63 -21.75 9.34
N GLY A 101 -12.21 -22.64 10.15
CA GLY A 101 -13.22 -23.59 9.69
C GLY A 101 -14.51 -22.89 9.28
N ILE A 102 -14.87 -22.95 7.98
CA ILE A 102 -16.18 -22.55 7.49
C ILE A 102 -17.03 -23.82 7.38
N ALA A 103 -18.15 -23.90 8.10
CA ALA A 103 -19.12 -24.98 7.90
C ALA A 103 -19.56 -25.00 6.44
N ALA A 104 -19.58 -26.18 5.80
CA ALA A 104 -20.12 -26.33 4.46
C ALA A 104 -21.61 -25.96 4.50
N GLY A 105 -21.96 -24.76 4.02
CA GLY A 105 -23.35 -24.33 3.93
C GLY A 105 -24.11 -25.25 2.98
N GLY A 106 -25.13 -25.91 3.50
CA GLY A 106 -26.07 -26.72 2.72
C GLY A 106 -26.70 -25.90 1.60
N GLY A 107 -26.84 -26.53 0.44
CA GLY A 107 -27.61 -25.99 -0.66
C GLY A 107 -29.03 -25.66 -0.21
N HIS A 108 -29.60 -24.62 -0.83
CA HIS A 108 -31.03 -24.35 -0.76
C HIS A 108 -31.79 -25.58 -1.29
N GLY A 109 -32.15 -26.48 -0.39
CA GLY A 109 -33.19 -27.48 -0.57
C GLY A 109 -34.44 -26.94 0.11
N SER A 110 -35.41 -26.53 -0.69
CA SER A 110 -36.80 -26.42 -0.29
C SER A 110 -37.22 -27.72 0.36
N ASP A 111 -37.67 -27.69 1.62
CA ASP A 111 -38.66 -28.63 2.10
C ASP A 111 -39.47 -27.93 3.19
N GLY A 112 -40.73 -27.65 2.84
CA GLY A 112 -41.74 -27.28 3.80
C GLY A 112 -42.09 -28.50 4.65
N ALA A 113 -42.18 -28.28 5.95
CA ALA A 113 -42.84 -29.21 6.86
C ALA A 113 -43.54 -28.39 7.94
N ASP A 114 -44.84 -28.18 7.68
CA ASP A 114 -45.96 -28.16 8.60
C ASP A 114 -45.65 -27.92 10.09
N ALA A 115 -46.06 -26.74 10.56
CA ALA A 115 -46.27 -26.47 11.97
C ALA A 115 -47.76 -26.65 12.30
N ASP A 116 -48.09 -27.67 13.06
CA ASP A 116 -49.35 -27.76 13.80
C ASP A 116 -49.17 -28.60 15.08
N GLY A 117 -49.76 -28.15 16.19
CA GLY A 117 -50.07 -29.01 17.34
C GLY A 117 -49.48 -28.66 18.71
N SER A 118 -50.12 -27.70 19.38
CA SER A 118 -50.45 -27.59 20.82
C SER A 118 -50.01 -28.67 21.84
N GLY A 119 -49.68 -28.24 23.07
CA GLY A 119 -49.86 -29.06 24.29
C GLY A 119 -49.09 -28.59 25.53
N ASP A 120 -49.80 -28.01 26.51
CA ASP A 120 -49.35 -27.68 27.87
C ASP A 120 -48.85 -28.89 28.69
N ALA A 121 -47.85 -28.69 29.56
CA ALA A 121 -47.90 -29.12 30.98
C ALA A 121 -46.64 -28.68 31.77
N ARG A 122 -46.89 -28.07 32.94
CA ARG A 122 -45.91 -27.84 34.02
C ARG A 122 -45.65 -29.14 34.78
N ALA A 123 -44.39 -29.44 35.07
CA ALA A 123 -43.99 -30.16 36.29
C ALA A 123 -42.51 -29.87 36.61
N GLY A 124 -42.24 -29.48 37.85
CA GLY A 124 -40.91 -29.27 38.38
C GLY A 124 -40.13 -30.58 38.53
N GLY A 125 -38.83 -30.50 38.28
CA GLY A 125 -37.88 -31.56 38.52
C GLY A 125 -36.47 -30.98 38.56
N THR A 126 -35.94 -30.77 39.76
CA THR A 126 -34.53 -30.50 40.02
C THR A 126 -33.70 -31.71 39.62
N SER A 127 -32.98 -31.61 38.50
CA SER A 127 -31.91 -32.56 38.17
C SER A 127 -30.62 -31.79 37.88
N THR A 128 -29.65 -31.99 38.77
CA THR A 128 -28.25 -31.62 38.59
C THR A 128 -27.64 -32.53 37.53
N GLY A 129 -27.75 -32.10 36.27
CA GLY A 129 -27.09 -32.71 35.13
C GLY A 129 -25.97 -31.81 34.64
N SER A 130 -24.73 -32.31 34.71
CA SER A 130 -23.54 -31.77 34.06
C SER A 130 -23.79 -31.67 32.54
N GLY A 131 -24.34 -30.55 32.11
CA GLY A 131 -24.53 -30.22 30.71
C GLY A 131 -23.27 -29.51 30.22
N THR A 132 -22.46 -30.21 29.43
CA THR A 132 -21.46 -29.60 28.56
C THR A 132 -22.18 -28.53 27.75
N ARG A 133 -21.94 -27.25 28.10
CA ARG A 133 -22.52 -26.10 27.41
C ARG A 133 -22.10 -26.23 25.95
N ALA A 134 -23.05 -26.59 25.08
CA ALA A 134 -22.80 -26.70 23.66
C ALA A 134 -22.13 -25.40 23.22
N VAL A 135 -20.86 -25.50 22.83
CA VAL A 135 -20.11 -24.39 22.26
C VAL A 135 -20.90 -24.03 21.02
N ARG A 136 -21.58 -22.87 21.04
CA ARG A 136 -22.13 -22.30 19.81
C ARG A 136 -20.95 -22.21 18.85
N LEU A 137 -21.01 -22.99 17.76
CA LEU A 137 -20.11 -22.80 16.62
C LEU A 137 -20.08 -21.29 16.33
N PRO A 138 -18.90 -20.69 16.13
CA PRO A 138 -18.82 -19.25 15.91
C PRO A 138 -19.78 -18.89 14.79
N ALA A 139 -20.61 -17.86 15.03
CA ALA A 139 -21.45 -17.29 14.00
C ALA A 139 -20.57 -17.05 12.76
N ARG A 140 -21.08 -17.45 11.58
CA ARG A 140 -20.39 -17.29 10.30
C ARG A 140 -19.72 -15.91 10.24
N PRO A 141 -18.38 -15.81 10.07
CA PRO A 141 -17.70 -14.53 10.10
C PRO A 141 -18.29 -13.56 9.08
N GLN A 142 -18.61 -12.33 9.50
CA GLN A 142 -19.32 -11.35 8.67
C GLN A 142 -18.56 -10.95 7.39
N TRP A 143 -17.23 -11.07 7.40
CA TRP A 143 -16.38 -10.75 6.26
C TRP A 143 -16.45 -11.78 5.13
N LEU A 144 -17.05 -12.97 5.34
CA LEU A 144 -17.13 -14.02 4.32
C LEU A 144 -17.93 -13.63 3.08
N ASP A 145 -18.81 -12.65 3.20
CA ASP A 145 -19.60 -12.10 2.10
C ASP A 145 -19.17 -10.66 1.73
N ALA A 146 -18.10 -10.15 2.35
CA ALA A 146 -17.61 -8.79 2.12
C ALA A 146 -16.66 -8.71 0.92
N PRO A 147 -16.47 -7.51 0.34
CA PRO A 147 -15.43 -7.28 -0.65
C PRO A 147 -14.03 -7.71 -0.19
N PRO A 148 -13.14 -8.11 -1.13
CA PRO A 148 -11.82 -8.64 -0.83
C PRO A 148 -10.99 -7.85 0.18
N MET A 149 -11.10 -6.52 0.17
CA MET A 149 -10.38 -5.62 1.07
C MET A 149 -10.68 -5.88 2.56
N PHE A 150 -11.83 -6.44 2.91
CA PHE A 150 -12.24 -6.69 4.29
C PHE A 150 -11.91 -8.09 4.79
N ALA A 151 -11.36 -8.96 3.95
CA ALA A 151 -10.87 -10.24 4.41
C ALA A 151 -9.66 -10.04 5.36
N PRO A 152 -9.56 -10.76 6.48
CA PRO A 152 -8.43 -10.61 7.39
C PRO A 152 -7.11 -11.07 6.75
N PHE A 153 -6.00 -10.64 7.34
CA PHE A 153 -4.66 -11.07 6.99
C PHE A 153 -3.88 -11.41 8.26
N ARG A 154 -3.01 -12.42 8.19
CA ARG A 154 -2.12 -12.77 9.29
C ARG A 154 -0.69 -12.78 8.78
N LEU A 155 0.19 -12.13 9.52
CA LEU A 155 1.62 -12.15 9.29
C LEU A 155 2.29 -12.47 10.62
N ARG A 156 3.02 -13.58 10.70
CA ARG A 156 3.45 -14.18 11.98
C ARG A 156 2.27 -14.27 12.97
N ASP A 157 2.38 -13.67 14.15
CA ASP A 157 1.29 -13.64 15.13
C ASP A 157 0.41 -12.38 15.04
N MET A 158 0.76 -11.43 14.17
CA MET A 158 -0.03 -10.23 13.95
C MET A 158 -1.24 -10.52 13.07
N TRP A 159 -2.42 -10.18 13.59
CA TRP A 159 -3.68 -10.22 12.85
C TRP A 159 -4.09 -8.82 12.41
N LEU A 160 -4.41 -8.69 11.13
CA LEU A 160 -5.06 -7.51 10.54
C LEU A 160 -6.50 -7.85 10.21
N ARG A 161 -7.41 -6.99 10.65
CA ARG A 161 -8.86 -7.14 10.44
C ARG A 161 -9.30 -6.94 8.99
N ASN A 162 -8.47 -6.28 8.19
CA ASN A 162 -8.68 -6.01 6.78
C ASN A 162 -7.32 -5.75 6.09
N ARG A 163 -7.34 -5.57 4.77
CA ARG A 163 -6.16 -5.52 3.89
C ARG A 163 -5.70 -4.10 3.58
N VAL A 164 -6.30 -3.10 4.23
CA VAL A 164 -6.05 -1.68 3.97
C VAL A 164 -4.97 -1.17 4.91
N ALA A 165 -3.89 -0.65 4.32
CA ALA A 165 -2.80 -0.01 5.03
C ALA A 165 -2.76 1.50 4.76
N VAL A 166 -2.38 2.27 5.78
CA VAL A 166 -1.97 3.66 5.64
C VAL A 166 -0.48 3.65 5.35
N SER A 167 -0.07 4.18 4.18
CA SER A 167 1.34 4.30 3.81
C SER A 167 2.08 5.25 4.76
N PRO A 168 3.38 5.04 5.05
CA PRO A 168 4.16 6.01 5.79
C PRO A 168 4.28 7.31 4.98
N MET A 169 3.97 8.44 5.62
CA MET A 169 3.90 9.77 5.00
C MET A 169 4.53 10.79 5.94
N ALA A 170 5.71 11.31 5.58
CA ALA A 170 6.40 12.32 6.38
C ALA A 170 5.50 13.54 6.63
N GLN A 171 5.34 13.88 7.91
CA GLN A 171 4.56 15.03 8.37
C GLN A 171 5.43 16.27 8.55
N TYR A 172 6.71 16.08 8.84
CA TYR A 172 7.67 17.17 9.08
C TYR A 172 7.25 18.10 10.23
N CYS A 173 6.62 17.55 11.27
CA CYS A 173 6.09 18.30 12.42
C CYS A 173 6.73 17.93 13.77
N ALA A 174 7.80 17.12 13.77
CA ALA A 174 8.50 16.74 14.99
C ALA A 174 9.42 17.88 15.46
N ALA A 175 9.62 18.00 16.77
CA ALA A 175 10.61 18.89 17.35
C ALA A 175 11.80 18.06 17.82
N ASP A 176 12.98 18.24 17.20
CA ASP A 176 14.18 17.44 17.47
C ASP A 176 13.93 15.92 17.46
N GLY A 177 13.11 15.48 16.51
CA GLY A 177 12.71 14.09 16.35
C GLY A 177 11.58 13.62 17.27
N VAL A 178 11.17 14.41 18.27
CA VAL A 178 10.08 14.06 19.18
C VAL A 178 8.72 14.29 18.51
N PRO A 179 7.89 13.24 18.33
CA PRO A 179 6.54 13.43 17.79
C PRO A 179 5.63 14.12 18.82
N GLY A 180 4.99 15.23 18.42
CA GLY A 180 3.99 15.94 19.22
C GLY A 180 2.53 15.58 18.94
N ASP A 181 1.61 16.40 19.44
CA ASP A 181 0.15 16.20 19.33
C ASP A 181 -0.37 16.12 17.89
N TRP A 182 0.31 16.77 16.94
CA TRP A 182 0.00 16.59 15.52
C TRP A 182 0.01 15.10 15.14
N HIS A 183 1.04 14.36 15.54
CA HIS A 183 1.20 12.94 15.22
C HIS A 183 0.16 12.08 15.94
N LEU A 184 -0.15 12.41 17.21
CA LEU A 184 -1.22 11.72 17.95
C LEU A 184 -2.56 11.84 17.23
N VAL A 185 -2.97 13.07 16.88
CA VAL A 185 -4.22 13.30 16.15
C VAL A 185 -4.15 12.67 14.77
N HIS A 186 -3.01 12.79 14.08
CA HIS A 186 -2.82 12.27 12.74
C HIS A 186 -3.01 10.74 12.72
N TYR A 187 -2.20 9.99 13.45
CA TYR A 187 -2.22 8.52 13.42
C TYR A 187 -3.47 7.97 14.14
N GLY A 188 -3.89 8.60 15.23
CA GLY A 188 -5.11 8.23 15.96
C GLY A 188 -6.35 8.32 15.07
N SER A 189 -6.48 9.37 14.25
CA SER A 189 -7.62 9.51 13.33
C SER A 189 -7.66 8.41 12.27
N ARG A 190 -6.51 7.97 11.74
CA ARG A 190 -6.49 6.89 10.73
C ARG A 190 -6.71 5.51 11.35
N ALA A 191 -6.25 5.29 12.58
CA ALA A 191 -6.59 4.09 13.35
C ALA A 191 -8.10 4.01 13.61
N LEU A 192 -8.72 5.11 14.04
CA LEU A 192 -10.18 5.22 14.20
C LEU A 192 -10.91 5.06 12.86
N GLY A 193 -10.29 5.50 11.77
CA GLY A 193 -10.78 5.41 10.40
C GLY A 193 -10.83 4.01 9.78
N GLY A 194 -10.54 2.97 10.56
CA GLY A 194 -10.84 1.58 10.21
C GLY A 194 -9.77 0.84 9.42
N ALA A 195 -8.63 1.46 9.11
CA ALA A 195 -7.51 0.79 8.45
C ALA A 195 -7.01 -0.39 9.31
N GLY A 196 -6.59 -1.49 8.66
CA GLY A 196 -6.04 -2.66 9.35
C GLY A 196 -4.64 -2.38 9.89
N LEU A 197 -3.84 -1.64 9.12
CA LEU A 197 -2.46 -1.28 9.45
C LEU A 197 -2.24 0.23 9.25
N VAL A 198 -1.63 0.89 10.22
CA VAL A 198 -1.21 2.30 10.10
C VAL A 198 0.32 2.36 10.19
N CYS A 199 0.98 2.67 9.08
CA CYS A 199 2.42 2.86 9.06
C CYS A 199 2.75 4.32 9.42
N VAL A 200 3.47 4.49 10.52
CA VAL A 200 4.09 5.76 10.92
C VAL A 200 5.16 6.15 9.91
N GLU A 201 5.29 7.45 9.68
CA GLU A 201 6.27 8.03 8.76
C GLU A 201 7.71 7.55 8.98
N ALA A 202 8.53 7.73 7.94
CA ALA A 202 9.96 7.46 8.00
C ALA A 202 10.59 8.15 9.22
N THR A 203 10.93 7.33 10.20
CA THR A 203 11.47 7.76 11.50
C THR A 203 12.96 7.46 11.52
N SER A 204 13.74 8.50 11.74
CA SER A 204 15.19 8.43 11.61
C SER A 204 15.84 7.73 12.80
N VAL A 205 16.81 6.86 12.50
CA VAL A 205 17.57 6.12 13.52
C VAL A 205 18.65 6.97 14.22
N SER A 206 18.89 8.18 13.71
CA SER A 206 19.87 9.13 14.23
C SER A 206 19.49 10.56 13.85
N PRO A 207 20.01 11.58 14.56
CA PRO A 207 19.79 12.99 14.22
C PRO A 207 20.22 13.32 12.78
N GLU A 208 21.36 12.80 12.33
CA GLU A 208 21.92 13.05 11.00
C GLU A 208 21.20 12.23 9.90
N GLY A 209 20.49 11.18 10.30
CA GLY A 209 19.67 10.35 9.41
C GLY A 209 18.35 10.98 9.00
N ARG A 210 18.05 12.21 9.43
CA ARG A 210 16.82 12.94 9.09
C ARG A 210 16.82 13.48 7.67
N ILE A 211 15.62 13.53 7.08
CA ILE A 211 15.38 14.22 5.80
C ILE A 211 15.37 15.74 6.06
N THR A 212 14.56 16.17 7.02
CA THR A 212 14.40 17.58 7.40
C THR A 212 14.46 17.72 8.93
N PRO A 213 14.64 18.93 9.47
CA PRO A 213 14.56 19.17 10.91
C PRO A 213 13.27 18.66 11.56
N GLY A 214 12.15 18.71 10.84
CA GLY A 214 10.84 18.29 11.32
C GLY A 214 10.58 16.78 11.24
N CYS A 215 11.53 15.97 10.78
CA CYS A 215 11.37 14.51 10.75
C CYS A 215 11.36 13.92 12.16
N THR A 216 10.52 12.90 12.37
CA THR A 216 10.55 12.09 13.58
C THR A 216 11.84 11.30 13.72
N GLY A 217 12.20 11.00 14.97
CA GLY A 217 13.38 10.26 15.36
C GLY A 217 13.06 9.14 16.33
N LEU A 218 13.91 8.13 16.39
CA LEU A 218 13.87 7.10 17.44
C LEU A 218 15.27 6.67 17.85
N TRP A 219 16.05 7.60 18.40
CA TRP A 219 17.42 7.38 18.89
C TRP A 219 17.58 7.59 20.40
N ASN A 220 16.49 7.90 21.12
CA ASN A 220 16.49 8.08 22.57
C ASN A 220 15.15 7.70 23.22
N ASP A 221 15.13 7.66 24.55
CA ASP A 221 13.95 7.29 25.35
C ASP A 221 12.80 8.30 25.28
N GLU A 222 13.09 9.59 25.16
CA GLU A 222 12.06 10.64 25.07
C GLU A 222 11.18 10.42 23.83
N GLN A 223 11.81 10.14 22.68
CA GLN A 223 11.11 9.83 21.44
C GLN A 223 10.30 8.53 21.55
N ALA A 224 10.86 7.50 22.21
CA ALA A 224 10.16 6.24 22.44
C ALA A 224 8.91 6.43 23.30
N LEU A 225 8.98 7.23 24.36
CA LEU A 225 7.83 7.56 25.22
C LEU A 225 6.75 8.34 24.46
N ALA A 226 7.17 9.30 23.61
CA ALA A 226 6.24 10.07 22.79
C ALA A 226 5.51 9.19 21.77
N PHE A 227 6.20 8.23 21.14
CA PHE A 227 5.56 7.23 20.29
C PHE A 227 4.67 6.25 21.04
N ALA A 228 5.07 5.82 22.25
CA ALA A 228 4.26 4.92 23.08
C ALA A 228 2.86 5.51 23.32
N ARG A 229 2.76 6.82 23.61
CA ARG A 229 1.47 7.52 23.74
C ARG A 229 0.58 7.40 22.50
N ILE A 230 1.17 7.40 21.30
CA ILE A 230 0.43 7.28 20.03
C ILE A 230 -0.03 5.84 19.81
N VAL A 231 0.85 4.87 20.06
CA VAL A 231 0.57 3.44 19.94
C VAL A 231 -0.52 3.03 20.95
N ASP A 232 -0.37 3.43 22.21
CA ASP A 232 -1.31 3.15 23.29
C ASP A 232 -2.70 3.70 22.97
N PHE A 233 -2.79 4.92 22.42
CA PHE A 233 -4.07 5.48 21.98
C PHE A 233 -4.74 4.60 20.92
N ALA A 234 -3.99 4.18 19.90
CA ALA A 234 -4.54 3.35 18.83
C ALA A 234 -5.01 1.98 19.36
N HIS A 235 -4.22 1.33 20.22
CA HIS A 235 -4.56 0.02 20.80
C HIS A 235 -5.70 0.09 21.82
N ALA A 236 -5.81 1.17 22.59
CA ALA A 236 -6.87 1.35 23.59
C ALA A 236 -8.24 1.60 22.95
N HIS A 237 -8.28 2.16 21.74
CA HIS A 237 -9.52 2.64 21.13
C HIS A 237 -9.90 1.94 19.83
N THR A 238 -9.00 1.13 19.25
CA THR A 238 -9.21 0.52 17.93
C THR A 238 -8.61 -0.89 17.85
N GLN A 239 -8.87 -1.57 16.74
CA GLN A 239 -8.21 -2.83 16.38
C GLN A 239 -7.10 -2.64 15.34
N ALA A 240 -6.75 -1.40 14.99
CA ALA A 240 -5.70 -1.13 14.03
C ALA A 240 -4.33 -1.53 14.60
N LYS A 241 -3.47 -2.04 13.73
CA LYS A 241 -2.07 -2.33 14.04
C LYS A 241 -1.19 -1.18 13.63
N ILE A 242 -0.14 -0.90 14.41
CA ILE A 242 0.77 0.22 14.15
C ILE A 242 2.13 -0.33 13.71
N CYS A 243 2.56 0.10 12.53
CA CYS A 243 3.87 -0.19 11.97
C CYS A 243 4.77 1.05 12.07
N LEU A 244 6.04 0.88 12.43
CA LEU A 244 7.03 1.95 12.37
C LEU A 244 7.97 1.74 11.18
N GLN A 245 8.05 2.73 10.29
CA GLN A 245 9.07 2.73 9.24
C GLN A 245 10.37 3.36 9.77
N LEU A 246 11.42 2.56 9.95
CA LEU A 246 12.76 3.02 10.33
C LEU A 246 13.60 3.31 9.08
N GLY A 247 14.32 4.43 9.09
CA GLY A 247 15.14 4.82 7.95
C GLY A 247 16.30 5.76 8.26
N HIS A 248 17.10 6.02 7.24
CA HIS A 248 18.19 6.99 7.27
C HIS A 248 18.25 7.69 5.90
N ALA A 249 18.17 9.01 5.86
CA ALA A 249 17.98 9.77 4.63
C ALA A 249 19.19 9.71 3.68
N GLY A 250 20.39 9.47 4.22
CA GLY A 250 21.61 9.33 3.43
C GLY A 250 21.89 10.61 2.63
N ARG A 251 22.21 10.49 1.34
CA ARG A 251 22.50 11.64 0.45
C ARG A 251 21.34 12.62 0.22
N LYS A 252 20.13 12.27 0.68
CA LYS A 252 18.92 13.09 0.55
C LYS A 252 18.51 13.77 1.87
N GLY A 253 19.34 13.64 2.90
CA GLY A 253 19.12 14.26 4.20
C GLY A 253 19.43 15.75 4.21
N SER A 254 19.12 16.39 5.32
CA SER A 254 19.42 17.81 5.56
C SER A 254 18.83 18.74 4.48
N THR A 255 17.52 18.65 4.27
CA THR A 255 16.79 19.50 3.34
C THR A 255 15.62 20.21 4.03
N ARG A 256 15.05 21.22 3.38
CA ARG A 256 13.86 21.92 3.88
C ARG A 256 12.59 21.04 3.83
N PRO A 257 11.58 21.33 4.67
CA PRO A 257 10.25 20.75 4.53
C PRO A 257 9.66 20.92 3.13
N GLY A 258 8.85 19.95 2.72
CA GLY A 258 8.40 19.86 1.33
C GLY A 258 7.47 20.99 0.86
N TRP A 259 6.81 21.71 1.77
CA TRP A 259 5.97 22.87 1.44
C TRP A 259 6.73 24.19 1.39
N GLU A 260 7.97 24.23 1.90
CA GLU A 260 8.84 25.40 1.76
C GLU A 260 9.54 25.33 0.41
N GLN A 261 10.56 24.46 0.30
CA GLN A 261 11.20 24.09 -0.96
C GLN A 261 11.77 22.67 -0.84
N PRO A 262 11.13 21.65 -1.44
CA PRO A 262 11.59 20.27 -1.30
C PRO A 262 12.98 20.09 -1.93
N GLU A 263 13.80 19.21 -1.33
CA GLU A 263 15.12 18.82 -1.85
C GLU A 263 16.18 19.94 -1.89
N GLN A 264 15.86 21.10 -1.31
CA GLN A 264 16.78 22.23 -1.18
C GLN A 264 17.53 22.18 0.16
N PRO A 265 18.81 22.61 0.21
CA PRO A 265 19.55 22.77 1.45
C PRO A 265 18.85 23.69 2.45
N LEU A 266 19.21 23.58 3.73
CA LEU A 266 18.69 24.48 4.75
C LEU A 266 19.18 25.92 4.51
N GLU A 267 18.39 26.91 4.92
CA GLU A 267 18.84 28.31 4.85
C GLU A 267 19.89 28.58 5.93
N GLU A 268 21.01 29.19 5.54
CA GLU A 268 22.08 29.57 6.49
C GLU A 268 21.57 30.48 7.62
N ASN A 269 20.52 31.26 7.35
CA ASN A 269 19.92 32.20 8.31
C ASN A 269 18.72 31.62 9.09
N GLY A 270 18.37 30.34 8.87
CA GLY A 270 17.17 29.70 9.43
C GLY A 270 17.32 29.18 10.87
N GLY A 271 18.42 29.50 11.56
CA GLY A 271 18.72 29.04 12.92
C GLY A 271 19.22 27.59 13.02
N GLN A 272 19.33 26.88 11.90
CA GLN A 272 19.87 25.52 11.85
C GLN A 272 20.66 25.31 10.56
N CYS A 273 21.90 24.83 10.68
CA CYS A 273 22.76 24.57 9.54
C CYS A 273 22.62 23.13 9.02
N ASN A 274 23.01 22.92 7.76
CA ASN A 274 23.13 21.59 7.21
C ASN A 274 24.10 20.72 8.03
N TRP A 275 23.77 19.43 8.19
CA TRP A 275 24.58 18.44 8.90
C TRP A 275 25.28 17.48 7.94
N PRO A 276 26.38 16.83 8.36
CA PRO A 276 27.11 15.89 7.51
C PRO A 276 26.22 14.74 7.00
N LEU A 277 26.28 14.47 5.70
CA LEU A 277 25.56 13.37 5.05
C LEU A 277 26.47 12.16 4.82
N LEU A 278 25.88 10.96 4.88
CA LEU A 278 26.53 9.68 4.59
C LEU A 278 25.88 9.01 3.38
N ALA A 279 26.70 8.34 2.56
CA ALA A 279 26.24 7.61 1.38
C ALA A 279 27.25 6.51 1.00
N PRO A 280 26.86 5.54 0.15
CA PRO A 280 27.79 4.58 -0.42
C PRO A 280 28.87 5.24 -1.28
N SER A 281 28.60 6.37 -1.91
CA SER A 281 29.54 7.11 -2.76
C SER A 281 29.31 8.63 -2.67
N PRO A 282 30.32 9.47 -2.95
CA PRO A 282 30.25 10.92 -2.77
C PRO A 282 29.52 11.61 -3.92
N LEU A 283 28.26 11.23 -4.15
CA LEU A 283 27.40 11.74 -5.22
C LEU A 283 26.27 12.58 -4.59
N PRO A 284 26.21 13.90 -4.82
CA PRO A 284 25.13 14.73 -4.31
C PRO A 284 23.78 14.33 -4.94
N TRP A 285 22.67 14.76 -4.33
CA TRP A 285 21.34 14.58 -4.92
C TRP A 285 21.18 15.47 -6.17
N HIS A 286 21.32 16.79 -6.04
CA HIS A 286 21.43 17.73 -7.16
C HIS A 286 22.86 18.29 -7.24
N GLU A 287 23.50 18.15 -8.40
CA GLU A 287 24.86 18.68 -8.62
C GLU A 287 24.89 20.22 -8.48
N GLY A 288 25.88 20.74 -7.75
CA GLY A 288 26.02 22.18 -7.50
C GLY A 288 25.00 22.80 -6.54
N ILE A 289 24.00 22.05 -6.08
CA ILE A 289 22.94 22.52 -5.18
C ILE A 289 22.97 21.77 -3.85
N SER A 290 22.91 20.43 -3.89
CA SER A 290 22.89 19.61 -2.69
C SER A 290 24.29 19.40 -2.12
N GLN A 291 24.37 19.22 -0.80
CA GLN A 291 25.60 18.82 -0.13
C GLN A 291 26.13 17.49 -0.70
N VAL A 292 27.44 17.41 -0.93
CA VAL A 292 28.11 16.17 -1.30
C VAL A 292 28.21 15.28 -0.04
N PRO A 293 27.63 14.07 -0.04
CA PRO A 293 27.74 13.16 1.09
C PRO A 293 29.17 12.61 1.20
N ARG A 294 29.58 12.29 2.42
CA ARG A 294 30.82 11.54 2.63
C ARG A 294 30.58 10.07 2.32
N GLU A 295 31.53 9.45 1.62
CA GLU A 295 31.55 8.01 1.42
C GLU A 295 31.73 7.29 2.77
N MET A 296 30.86 6.31 3.05
CA MET A 296 30.90 5.55 4.30
C MET A 296 32.10 4.61 4.36
N THR A 297 32.73 4.55 5.54
CA THR A 297 33.70 3.52 5.92
C THR A 297 32.97 2.30 6.51
N ARG A 298 33.70 1.20 6.78
CA ARG A 298 33.14 0.06 7.53
C ARG A 298 32.65 0.48 8.92
N GLU A 299 33.42 1.33 9.62
CA GLU A 299 33.04 1.85 10.93
C GLU A 299 31.75 2.69 10.88
N ASP A 300 31.54 3.47 9.81
CA ASP A 300 30.27 4.17 9.61
C ASP A 300 29.10 3.19 9.42
N MET A 301 29.32 2.11 8.65
CA MET A 301 28.32 1.06 8.44
C MET A 301 27.98 0.35 9.76
N ASP A 302 28.98 0.00 10.56
CA ASP A 302 28.81 -0.62 11.89
C ASP A 302 28.02 0.29 12.83
N ARG A 303 28.35 1.59 12.84
CA ARG A 303 27.62 2.58 13.64
C ARG A 303 26.16 2.68 13.23
N VAL A 304 25.88 2.74 11.92
CA VAL A 304 24.51 2.80 11.40
C VAL A 304 23.74 1.51 11.74
N ILE A 305 24.34 0.33 11.61
CA ILE A 305 23.74 -0.93 12.04
C ILE A 305 23.35 -0.87 13.53
N GLY A 306 24.25 -0.40 14.38
CA GLY A 306 23.98 -0.21 15.81
C GLY A 306 22.81 0.76 16.08
N GLN A 307 22.72 1.85 15.32
CA GLN A 307 21.61 2.80 15.41
C GLN A 307 20.27 2.16 15.03
N PHE A 308 20.21 1.41 13.92
CA PHE A 308 19.00 0.66 13.53
C PHE A 308 18.58 -0.35 14.60
N CYS A 309 19.53 -1.09 15.19
CA CYS A 309 19.23 -2.05 16.26
C CYS A 309 18.71 -1.36 17.53
N HIS A 310 19.31 -0.23 17.90
CA HIS A 310 18.88 0.56 19.04
C HIS A 310 17.45 1.09 18.84
N SER A 311 17.16 1.67 17.68
CA SER A 311 15.81 2.13 17.33
C SER A 311 14.78 1.00 17.31
N ALA A 312 15.15 -0.19 16.84
CA ALA A 312 14.27 -1.36 16.85
C ALA A 312 13.90 -1.80 18.28
N ALA A 313 14.87 -1.81 19.20
CA ALA A 313 14.62 -2.10 20.62
C ALA A 313 13.72 -1.04 21.28
N LEU A 314 13.91 0.24 20.93
CA LEU A 314 13.03 1.32 21.38
C LEU A 314 11.62 1.19 20.80
N ALA A 315 11.48 0.78 19.55
CA ALA A 315 10.19 0.56 18.91
C ALA A 315 9.42 -0.60 19.58
N GLU A 316 10.13 -1.65 20.00
CA GLU A 316 9.51 -2.75 20.72
C GLU A 316 8.91 -2.26 22.04
N ARG A 317 9.70 -1.49 22.79
CA ARG A 317 9.30 -0.87 24.06
C ARG A 317 8.14 0.12 23.90
N ALA A 318 8.10 0.85 22.78
CA ALA A 318 7.00 1.74 22.44
C ALA A 318 5.72 1.00 21.98
N GLY A 319 5.76 -0.34 21.89
CA GLY A 319 4.58 -1.17 21.64
C GLY A 319 4.23 -1.39 20.17
N PHE A 320 5.08 -1.00 19.21
CA PHE A 320 4.80 -1.20 17.79
C PHE A 320 4.56 -2.67 17.44
N ASP A 321 3.55 -2.94 16.62
CA ASP A 321 3.17 -4.30 16.22
C ASP A 321 4.07 -4.86 15.11
N MET A 322 4.65 -3.97 14.29
CA MET A 322 5.44 -4.28 13.11
C MET A 322 6.52 -3.23 12.87
N LEU A 323 7.66 -3.66 12.34
CA LEU A 323 8.70 -2.77 11.80
C LEU A 323 8.71 -2.82 10.28
N GLU A 324 9.02 -1.69 9.65
CA GLU A 324 9.37 -1.60 8.25
C GLU A 324 10.75 -0.96 8.09
N LEU A 325 11.69 -1.63 7.42
CA LEU A 325 12.97 -1.01 7.07
C LEU A 325 12.87 -0.27 5.74
N HIS A 326 13.27 0.99 5.73
CA HIS A 326 13.20 1.83 4.54
C HIS A 326 14.42 1.64 3.63
N MET A 327 14.28 0.75 2.64
CA MET A 327 15.26 0.48 1.57
C MET A 327 14.79 0.97 0.20
N ALA A 328 14.06 2.09 0.17
CA ALA A 328 13.46 2.65 -1.04
C ALA A 328 13.75 4.16 -1.17
N HIS A 329 13.28 4.73 -2.27
CA HIS A 329 13.25 6.17 -2.53
C HIS A 329 14.60 6.88 -2.46
N GLY A 330 15.70 6.19 -2.77
CA GLY A 330 17.05 6.78 -2.82
C GLY A 330 17.63 7.22 -1.49
N TYR A 331 17.00 6.86 -0.37
CA TYR A 331 17.59 7.04 0.95
C TYR A 331 18.75 6.05 1.17
N LEU A 332 19.35 6.03 2.36
CA LEU A 332 20.65 5.38 2.57
C LEU A 332 20.72 3.95 2.03
N LEU A 333 19.84 3.06 2.49
CA LEU A 333 19.89 1.65 2.09
C LEU A 333 19.52 1.46 0.62
N ALA A 334 18.56 2.23 0.10
CA ALA A 334 18.23 2.23 -1.32
C ALA A 334 19.40 2.69 -2.20
N SER A 335 20.19 3.64 -1.71
CA SER A 335 21.35 4.15 -2.44
C SER A 335 22.47 3.12 -2.53
N PHE A 336 22.60 2.21 -1.55
CA PHE A 336 23.48 1.04 -1.68
C PHE A 336 22.97 0.06 -2.72
N LEU A 337 21.65 -0.15 -2.74
CA LEU A 337 21.00 -1.07 -3.67
C LEU A 337 21.08 -0.61 -5.12
N SER A 338 21.23 0.67 -5.46
CA SER A 338 21.26 1.10 -6.87
C SER A 338 22.69 1.24 -7.43
N PRO A 339 22.99 0.68 -8.61
CA PRO A 339 24.28 0.86 -9.27
C PRO A 339 24.49 2.30 -9.78
N VAL A 340 23.43 3.11 -9.87
CA VAL A 340 23.52 4.53 -10.26
C VAL A 340 24.20 5.32 -9.15
N THR A 341 23.86 5.01 -7.89
CA THR A 341 24.26 5.76 -6.71
C THR A 341 25.37 5.12 -5.91
N ASN A 342 25.59 3.82 -6.06
CA ASN A 342 26.68 3.07 -5.44
C ASN A 342 27.78 2.77 -6.46
N ARG A 343 28.85 3.55 -6.40
CA ARG A 343 30.04 3.45 -7.26
C ARG A 343 31.26 2.89 -6.53
N ARG A 344 31.05 2.25 -5.37
CA ARG A 344 32.13 1.64 -4.59
C ARG A 344 32.82 0.54 -5.38
N SER A 345 34.12 0.40 -5.13
CA SER A 345 34.96 -0.66 -5.68
C SER A 345 35.26 -1.80 -4.69
N ASP A 346 34.83 -1.65 -3.44
CA ASP A 346 34.98 -2.65 -2.38
C ASP A 346 33.85 -3.70 -2.42
N ASP A 347 33.74 -4.49 -1.36
CA ASP A 347 32.75 -5.57 -1.26
C ASP A 347 31.30 -5.10 -1.17
N TYR A 348 31.05 -3.79 -1.06
CA TYR A 348 29.71 -3.20 -0.95
C TYR A 348 29.25 -2.52 -2.24
N GLY A 349 30.02 -2.57 -3.33
CA GLY A 349 29.67 -1.99 -4.64
C GLY A 349 29.79 -2.97 -5.81
N GLY A 350 29.35 -2.52 -6.99
CA GLY A 350 29.41 -3.32 -8.23
C GLY A 350 28.21 -4.26 -8.43
N PRO A 351 28.41 -5.59 -8.59
CA PRO A 351 27.31 -6.55 -8.79
C PRO A 351 26.23 -6.49 -7.71
N LEU A 352 25.02 -6.93 -8.04
CA LEU A 352 23.86 -6.86 -7.14
C LEU A 352 24.12 -7.51 -5.77
N GLU A 353 24.80 -8.65 -5.76
CA GLU A 353 25.15 -9.39 -4.55
C GLU A 353 25.96 -8.54 -3.56
N ARG A 354 26.90 -7.73 -4.06
CA ARG A 354 27.73 -6.84 -3.26
C ARG A 354 26.94 -5.62 -2.78
N ARG A 355 26.16 -5.02 -3.67
CA ARG A 355 25.26 -3.89 -3.36
C ARG A 355 24.22 -4.23 -2.29
N MET A 356 23.77 -5.49 -2.24
CA MET A 356 22.82 -5.96 -1.23
C MET A 356 23.44 -6.22 0.15
N ARG A 357 24.77 -6.36 0.28
CA ARG A 357 25.41 -6.77 1.54
C ARG A 357 25.04 -5.87 2.71
N PHE A 358 25.28 -4.56 2.60
CA PHE A 358 25.01 -3.65 3.71
C PHE A 358 23.50 -3.57 4.06
N PRO A 359 22.56 -3.44 3.10
CA PRO A 359 21.13 -3.57 3.39
C PRO A 359 20.74 -4.88 4.08
N LEU A 360 21.32 -6.03 3.70
CA LEU A 360 21.07 -7.32 4.33
C LEU A 360 21.66 -7.40 5.74
N GLU A 361 22.87 -6.90 5.96
CA GLU A 361 23.48 -6.82 7.30
C GLU A 361 22.61 -6.00 8.27
N VAL A 362 22.04 -4.88 7.81
CA VAL A 362 21.08 -4.10 8.61
C VAL A 362 19.83 -4.91 8.91
N LEU A 363 19.23 -5.56 7.91
CA LEU A 363 18.04 -6.40 8.10
C LEU A 363 18.29 -7.52 9.11
N GLU A 364 19.37 -8.28 8.93
CA GLU A 364 19.72 -9.42 9.79
C GLU A 364 19.96 -8.97 11.24
N ALA A 365 20.70 -7.87 11.43
CA ALA A 365 20.97 -7.32 12.76
C ALA A 365 19.69 -6.82 13.45
N VAL A 366 18.82 -6.11 12.72
CA VAL A 366 17.53 -5.64 13.27
C VAL A 366 16.60 -6.82 13.54
N ARG A 367 16.57 -7.83 12.66
CA ARG A 367 15.77 -9.05 12.83
C ARG A 367 16.19 -9.85 14.05
N ALA A 368 17.48 -9.82 14.43
CA ALA A 368 18.01 -10.49 15.62
C ALA A 368 17.53 -9.86 16.94
N VAL A 369 17.30 -8.54 16.96
CA VAL A 369 16.81 -7.83 18.16
C VAL A 369 15.28 -7.66 18.20
N TRP A 370 14.61 -7.69 17.06
CA TRP A 370 13.14 -7.57 16.99
C TRP A 370 12.45 -8.90 17.38
N PRO A 371 11.34 -8.89 18.16
CA PRO A 371 10.65 -10.11 18.57
C PRO A 371 10.22 -11.00 17.41
N GLN A 372 10.55 -12.30 17.47
CA GLN A 372 10.28 -13.23 16.37
C GLN A 372 8.78 -13.43 16.08
N ALA A 373 7.90 -13.19 17.05
CA ALA A 373 6.45 -13.25 16.83
C ALA A 373 5.92 -12.03 16.03
N ARG A 374 6.66 -10.91 16.01
CA ARG A 374 6.26 -9.67 15.35
C ARG A 374 6.82 -9.57 13.93
N PRO A 375 6.00 -9.17 12.95
CA PRO A 375 6.45 -9.03 11.58
C PRO A 375 7.49 -7.95 11.37
N MET A 376 8.27 -8.13 10.32
CA MET A 376 9.17 -7.13 9.76
C MET A 376 8.98 -7.05 8.25
N SER A 377 8.65 -5.87 7.73
CA SER A 377 8.67 -5.59 6.30
C SER A 377 9.92 -4.85 5.88
N VAL A 378 10.16 -4.85 4.57
CA VAL A 378 11.12 -3.97 3.92
C VAL A 378 10.43 -3.25 2.78
N ARG A 379 10.57 -1.92 2.73
CA ARG A 379 10.13 -1.13 1.59
C ARG A 379 11.26 -1.00 0.58
N ILE A 380 11.01 -1.38 -0.68
CA ILE A 380 12.00 -1.29 -1.77
C ILE A 380 11.54 -0.37 -2.90
N SER A 381 12.50 0.16 -3.68
CA SER A 381 12.23 0.71 -5.01
C SER A 381 12.46 -0.41 -6.03
N ALA A 382 11.40 -0.95 -6.63
CA ALA A 382 11.50 -2.07 -7.57
C ALA A 382 12.17 -1.71 -8.90
N THR A 383 12.21 -0.42 -9.24
CA THR A 383 13.01 0.06 -10.36
C THR A 383 13.45 1.49 -10.09
N ASP A 384 14.61 1.87 -10.61
CA ASP A 384 15.10 3.24 -10.54
C ASP A 384 14.50 4.15 -11.62
N TRP A 385 13.83 3.58 -12.65
CA TRP A 385 13.34 4.33 -13.82
C TRP A 385 14.44 5.09 -14.59
N ILE A 386 15.66 4.53 -14.62
CA ILE A 386 16.83 5.09 -15.31
C ILE A 386 17.60 3.96 -15.99
N PRO A 387 18.10 4.17 -17.23
CA PRO A 387 19.02 3.22 -17.86
C PRO A 387 20.21 2.87 -16.96
N GLY A 388 20.49 1.57 -16.82
CA GLY A 388 21.57 1.08 -15.96
C GLY A 388 21.26 1.08 -14.47
N GLY A 389 20.07 1.54 -14.04
CA GLY A 389 19.58 1.38 -12.67
C GLY A 389 18.91 0.02 -12.43
N ASN A 390 18.39 -0.17 -11.22
CA ASN A 390 17.67 -1.39 -10.86
C ASN A 390 16.40 -1.58 -11.70
N THR A 391 16.12 -2.85 -12.00
CA THR A 391 14.98 -3.32 -12.79
C THR A 391 14.03 -4.18 -11.96
N GLY A 392 12.84 -4.51 -12.50
CA GLY A 392 11.91 -5.41 -11.83
C GLY A 392 12.51 -6.79 -11.52
N ASP A 393 13.42 -7.29 -12.37
CA ASP A 393 14.10 -8.56 -12.15
C ASP A 393 15.11 -8.47 -10.99
N ASP A 394 15.80 -7.32 -10.86
CA ASP A 394 16.61 -7.04 -9.67
C ASP A 394 15.74 -6.99 -8.41
N ALA A 395 14.54 -6.41 -8.50
CA ALA A 395 13.60 -6.37 -7.37
C ALA A 395 13.18 -7.77 -6.91
N VAL A 396 12.97 -8.71 -7.83
CA VAL A 396 12.68 -10.12 -7.48
C VAL A 396 13.87 -10.76 -6.76
N ARG A 397 15.11 -10.54 -7.24
CA ARG A 397 16.33 -11.07 -6.61
C ARG A 397 16.55 -10.46 -5.22
N ILE A 398 16.37 -9.15 -5.09
CA ILE A 398 16.41 -8.43 -3.82
C ILE A 398 15.36 -8.99 -2.88
N ALA A 399 14.09 -9.10 -3.30
CA ALA A 399 13.01 -9.60 -2.47
C ALA A 399 13.25 -11.03 -1.97
N ARG A 400 13.79 -11.93 -2.81
CA ARG A 400 14.18 -13.29 -2.37
C ARG A 400 15.27 -13.25 -1.30
N ALA A 401 16.29 -12.41 -1.47
CA ALA A 401 17.37 -12.28 -0.49
C ALA A 401 16.85 -11.69 0.83
N LEU A 402 16.00 -10.66 0.78
CA LEU A 402 15.36 -10.08 1.95
C LEU A 402 14.49 -11.11 2.69
N ALA A 403 13.68 -11.89 1.96
CA ALA A 403 12.84 -12.93 2.55
C ALA A 403 13.69 -14.00 3.25
N ALA A 404 14.79 -14.44 2.62
CA ALA A 404 15.74 -15.38 3.21
C ALA A 404 16.41 -14.84 4.49
N ALA A 405 16.62 -13.52 4.57
CA ALA A 405 17.15 -12.82 5.75
C ALA A 405 16.10 -12.52 6.82
N GLY A 406 14.85 -12.99 6.66
CA GLY A 406 13.79 -12.89 7.67
C GLY A 406 12.82 -11.72 7.49
N CYS A 407 12.78 -11.10 6.32
CA CYS A 407 11.70 -10.20 5.91
C CYS A 407 10.40 -11.00 5.66
N ASP A 408 9.30 -10.55 6.25
CA ASP A 408 8.00 -11.23 6.16
C ASP A 408 7.12 -10.68 5.03
N LEU A 409 7.32 -9.42 4.66
CA LEU A 409 6.54 -8.72 3.64
C LEU A 409 7.38 -7.66 2.93
N VAL A 410 7.25 -7.55 1.61
CA VAL A 410 7.91 -6.49 0.84
C VAL A 410 6.88 -5.41 0.45
N ASP A 411 7.10 -4.17 0.90
CA ASP A 411 6.36 -3.00 0.41
C ASP A 411 7.00 -2.49 -0.89
N VAL A 412 6.28 -2.64 -2.00
CA VAL A 412 6.85 -2.49 -3.33
C VAL A 412 6.55 -1.09 -3.88
N SER A 413 7.51 -0.19 -3.69
CA SER A 413 7.53 1.15 -4.29
C SER A 413 8.41 1.19 -5.56
N THR A 414 8.66 2.38 -6.10
CA THR A 414 9.55 2.61 -7.26
C THR A 414 10.21 3.98 -7.22
N GLY A 415 11.35 4.10 -7.91
CA GLY A 415 12.01 5.35 -8.25
C GLY A 415 12.49 6.16 -7.06
N ARG A 416 12.66 7.47 -7.32
CA ARG A 416 13.19 8.50 -6.39
C ARG A 416 14.62 8.19 -5.91
N THR A 417 15.31 7.30 -6.62
CA THR A 417 16.70 6.90 -6.38
C THR A 417 17.68 7.98 -6.85
N ASP A 418 17.34 8.67 -7.93
CA ASP A 418 18.12 9.74 -8.53
C ASP A 418 17.19 10.77 -9.21
N PRO A 419 17.52 12.07 -9.28
CA PRO A 419 16.66 13.05 -9.94
C PRO A 419 16.41 12.79 -11.43
N ALA A 420 17.31 12.06 -12.10
CA ALA A 420 17.15 11.72 -13.51
C ALA A 420 16.09 10.62 -13.76
N SER A 421 15.47 10.05 -12.72
CA SER A 421 14.41 9.06 -12.83
C SER A 421 13.23 9.57 -13.68
N GLN A 422 12.78 8.77 -14.64
CA GLN A 422 11.63 9.08 -15.49
C GLN A 422 10.47 8.09 -15.27
N PRO A 423 9.75 8.16 -14.13
CA PRO A 423 8.68 7.23 -13.84
C PRO A 423 7.47 7.46 -14.74
N VAL A 424 6.90 6.37 -15.25
CA VAL A 424 5.62 6.42 -15.99
C VAL A 424 4.47 6.35 -14.98
N CYS A 425 4.14 7.51 -14.40
CA CYS A 425 3.09 7.63 -13.41
C CYS A 425 1.69 7.46 -14.03
N GLY A 426 0.83 6.72 -13.34
CA GLY A 426 -0.55 6.46 -13.75
C GLY A 426 -1.31 5.66 -12.70
N ARG A 427 -2.56 5.30 -13.00
CA ARG A 427 -3.40 4.47 -12.11
C ARG A 427 -2.68 3.17 -11.73
N MET A 428 -2.50 2.92 -10.43
CA MET A 428 -1.89 1.69 -9.91
C MET A 428 -0.56 1.34 -10.61
N TYR A 429 0.26 2.34 -10.94
CA TYR A 429 1.41 2.16 -11.83
C TYR A 429 2.47 1.21 -11.27
N GLN A 430 2.58 1.09 -9.95
CA GLN A 430 3.57 0.24 -9.29
C GLN A 430 3.06 -1.19 -9.04
N ALA A 431 1.76 -1.44 -9.19
CA ALA A 431 1.14 -2.74 -8.88
C ALA A 431 1.69 -3.91 -9.70
N ALA A 432 2.22 -3.66 -10.90
CA ALA A 432 2.85 -4.72 -11.70
C ALA A 432 4.15 -5.23 -11.09
N PHE A 433 4.89 -4.36 -10.39
CA PHE A 433 6.10 -4.77 -9.65
C PHE A 433 5.73 -5.52 -8.37
N ALA A 434 4.68 -5.09 -7.66
CA ALA A 434 4.17 -5.84 -6.50
C ALA A 434 3.72 -7.25 -6.89
N GLU A 435 3.03 -7.39 -8.02
CA GLU A 435 2.63 -8.67 -8.60
C GLU A 435 3.84 -9.51 -8.99
N GLN A 436 4.83 -8.93 -9.69
CA GLN A 436 6.04 -9.63 -10.08
C GLN A 436 6.80 -10.18 -8.86
N VAL A 437 7.06 -9.32 -7.86
CA VAL A 437 7.74 -9.73 -6.63
C VAL A 437 6.96 -10.83 -5.91
N ARG A 438 5.64 -10.67 -5.75
CA ARG A 438 4.80 -11.64 -5.05
C ARG A 438 4.87 -13.03 -5.70
N LEU A 439 4.65 -13.07 -7.02
CA LEU A 439 4.49 -14.32 -7.75
C LEU A 439 5.83 -15.00 -8.08
N GLU A 440 6.91 -14.23 -8.25
CA GLU A 440 8.22 -14.80 -8.61
C GLU A 440 9.15 -14.96 -7.40
N ALA A 441 9.14 -14.04 -6.44
CA ALA A 441 9.94 -14.19 -5.21
C ALA A 441 9.25 -15.06 -4.16
N GLY A 442 7.92 -15.23 -4.23
CA GLY A 442 7.17 -16.06 -3.29
C GLY A 442 7.06 -15.45 -1.89
N VAL A 443 7.14 -14.13 -1.78
CA VAL A 443 7.02 -13.36 -0.53
C VAL A 443 5.73 -12.56 -0.53
N ALA A 444 5.12 -12.35 0.65
CA ALA A 444 3.96 -11.47 0.77
C ALA A 444 4.32 -10.05 0.32
N THR A 445 3.39 -9.36 -0.34
CA THR A 445 3.64 -7.99 -0.79
C THR A 445 2.56 -7.01 -0.36
N MET A 446 2.99 -5.77 -0.14
CA MET A 446 2.12 -4.62 -0.04
C MET A 446 2.26 -3.77 -1.31
N ALA A 447 1.14 -3.49 -1.98
CA ALA A 447 1.11 -2.64 -3.16
C ALA A 447 0.80 -1.19 -2.79
N VAL A 448 1.50 -0.26 -3.44
CA VAL A 448 1.31 1.19 -3.30
C VAL A 448 1.33 1.85 -4.70
N GLY A 449 1.08 3.16 -4.76
CA GLY A 449 1.33 3.95 -5.96
C GLY A 449 0.07 4.27 -6.76
N ALA A 450 -0.47 5.47 -6.52
CA ALA A 450 -1.66 6.00 -7.20
C ALA A 450 -2.87 5.03 -7.13
N ILE A 451 -3.07 4.47 -5.94
CA ILE A 451 -4.25 3.71 -5.54
C ILE A 451 -5.16 4.67 -4.78
N THR A 452 -6.40 4.84 -5.24
CA THR A 452 -7.29 5.92 -4.77
C THR A 452 -8.72 5.50 -4.46
N THR A 453 -9.12 4.26 -4.76
CA THR A 453 -10.51 3.80 -4.57
C THR A 453 -10.56 2.39 -3.99
N ALA A 454 -11.66 2.05 -3.31
CA ALA A 454 -11.92 0.70 -2.79
C ALA A 454 -11.89 -0.36 -3.92
N ASP A 455 -12.53 -0.06 -5.05
CA ASP A 455 -12.49 -0.90 -6.27
C ASP A 455 -11.07 -1.28 -6.71
N GLN A 456 -10.11 -0.35 -6.61
CA GLN A 456 -8.71 -0.64 -6.96
C GLN A 456 -8.08 -1.60 -5.95
N ILE A 457 -8.36 -1.43 -4.65
CA ILE A 457 -7.90 -2.33 -3.60
C ILE A 457 -8.44 -3.74 -3.85
N ASP A 458 -9.76 -3.87 -4.02
CA ASP A 458 -10.41 -5.15 -4.28
C ASP A 458 -9.86 -5.83 -5.53
N THR A 459 -9.69 -5.07 -6.62
CA THR A 459 -9.10 -5.56 -7.86
C THR A 459 -7.71 -6.14 -7.64
N LEU A 460 -6.83 -5.44 -6.92
CA LEU A 460 -5.45 -5.88 -6.69
C LEU A 460 -5.39 -7.15 -5.83
N LEU A 461 -6.25 -7.26 -4.83
CA LEU A 461 -6.29 -8.42 -3.94
C LEU A 461 -6.83 -9.66 -4.65
N ILE A 462 -8.03 -9.57 -5.24
CA ILE A 462 -8.70 -10.73 -5.83
C ILE A 462 -8.00 -11.26 -7.08
N SER A 463 -7.26 -10.40 -7.80
CA SER A 463 -6.39 -10.82 -8.93
C SER A 463 -5.03 -11.38 -8.51
N GLY A 464 -4.70 -11.38 -7.21
CA GLY A 464 -3.45 -11.95 -6.68
C GLY A 464 -2.22 -11.06 -6.88
N ARG A 465 -2.40 -9.75 -7.05
CA ARG A 465 -1.30 -8.78 -7.27
C ARG A 465 -0.63 -8.31 -5.99
N ALA A 466 -1.32 -8.41 -4.85
CA ALA A 466 -0.81 -8.00 -3.55
C ALA A 466 -1.53 -8.76 -2.42
N ASP A 467 -0.93 -8.77 -1.24
CA ASP A 467 -1.53 -9.29 0.00
C ASP A 467 -2.04 -8.17 0.92
N LEU A 468 -1.45 -6.97 0.83
CA LEU A 468 -1.93 -5.73 1.45
C LEU A 468 -1.91 -4.58 0.44
N VAL A 469 -2.72 -3.55 0.67
CA VAL A 469 -2.76 -2.37 -0.19
C VAL A 469 -2.62 -1.09 0.64
N ALA A 470 -1.57 -0.33 0.37
CA ALA A 470 -1.25 0.91 1.06
C ALA A 470 -1.74 2.14 0.28
N LEU A 471 -2.43 3.03 0.97
CA LEU A 471 -2.87 4.32 0.43
C LEU A 471 -2.23 5.45 1.23
N ALA A 472 -1.71 6.44 0.50
CA ALA A 472 -1.11 7.65 1.07
C ALA A 472 -2.10 8.83 1.04
N ARG A 473 -2.05 9.64 -0.03
CA ARG A 473 -2.88 10.84 -0.23
C ARG A 473 -4.38 10.66 0.04
N PRO A 474 -5.04 9.54 -0.32
CA PRO A 474 -6.44 9.31 0.06
C PRO A 474 -6.67 9.41 1.58
N HIS A 475 -5.79 8.86 2.41
CA HIS A 475 -5.88 8.97 3.88
C HIS A 475 -5.45 10.35 4.44
N LEU A 476 -4.78 11.18 3.64
CA LEU A 476 -4.56 12.60 4.00
C LEU A 476 -5.83 13.41 3.80
N ALA A 477 -6.55 13.18 2.69
CA ALA A 477 -7.79 13.86 2.37
C ALA A 477 -8.98 13.34 3.20
N ASP A 478 -9.00 12.04 3.49
CA ASP A 478 -10.06 11.37 4.22
C ASP A 478 -9.47 10.33 5.19
N PRO A 479 -9.29 10.67 6.49
CA PRO A 479 -8.74 9.73 7.45
C PRO A 479 -9.66 8.52 7.68
N TYR A 480 -10.96 8.60 7.33
CA TYR A 480 -11.97 7.57 7.56
C TYR A 480 -12.33 6.80 6.28
N PHE A 481 -11.46 6.87 5.26
CA PHE A 481 -11.59 6.21 3.97
C PHE A 481 -12.08 4.76 4.05
N THR A 482 -11.54 3.96 4.99
CA THR A 482 -11.91 2.54 5.10
C THR A 482 -13.33 2.34 5.63
N LEU A 483 -13.78 3.20 6.55
CA LEU A 483 -15.17 3.20 7.04
C LEU A 483 -16.13 3.66 5.94
N HIS A 484 -15.75 4.67 5.16
CA HIS A 484 -16.54 5.12 4.01
C HIS A 484 -16.64 4.04 2.92
N ALA A 485 -15.54 3.35 2.61
CA ALA A 485 -15.54 2.21 1.69
C ALA A 485 -16.45 1.07 2.19
N ALA A 486 -16.48 0.79 3.50
CA ALA A 486 -17.37 -0.21 4.07
C ALA A 486 -18.85 0.21 3.94
N ALA A 487 -19.16 1.49 4.15
CA ALA A 487 -20.50 2.02 3.93
C ALA A 487 -20.92 1.97 2.46
N GLU A 488 -20.02 2.33 1.54
CA GLU A 488 -20.23 2.21 0.10
C GLU A 488 -20.46 0.75 -0.31
N ALA A 489 -19.79 -0.21 0.32
CA ALA A 489 -20.02 -1.64 0.09
C ALA A 489 -21.27 -2.21 0.79
N GLY A 490 -21.90 -1.46 1.71
CA GLY A 490 -22.95 -1.99 2.58
C GLY A 490 -22.45 -2.99 3.62
N PHE A 491 -21.15 -3.02 3.89
CA PHE A 491 -20.53 -3.96 4.84
C PHE A 491 -20.55 -3.41 6.27
N GLY A 492 -21.39 -3.97 7.14
CA GLY A 492 -21.50 -3.58 8.55
C GLY A 492 -20.44 -4.16 9.50
N GLY A 493 -19.68 -5.16 9.04
CA GLY A 493 -18.72 -5.89 9.88
C GLY A 493 -17.38 -5.19 10.10
N ILE A 494 -17.20 -3.97 9.56
CA ILE A 494 -15.96 -3.18 9.69
C ILE A 494 -15.74 -2.65 11.11
N GLY A 495 -16.68 -2.80 12.04
CA GLY A 495 -16.56 -2.40 13.45
C GLY A 495 -16.17 -0.93 13.65
N TRP A 496 -17.17 -0.05 13.74
CA TRP A 496 -17.00 1.36 14.05
C TRP A 496 -16.68 1.56 15.54
N PRO A 497 -15.96 2.64 15.93
CA PRO A 497 -15.93 3.08 17.32
C PRO A 497 -17.37 3.28 17.82
N VAL A 498 -17.68 2.82 19.03
CA VAL A 498 -19.05 2.84 19.56
C VAL A 498 -19.64 4.26 19.64
N GLN A 499 -18.77 5.25 19.82
CA GLN A 499 -19.10 6.67 19.85
C GLN A 499 -19.57 7.20 18.48
N TYR A 500 -19.24 6.51 17.38
CA TYR A 500 -19.55 6.92 16.01
C TYR A 500 -20.74 6.16 15.41
N HIS A 501 -21.42 5.30 16.16
CA HIS A 501 -22.54 4.49 15.66
C HIS A 501 -23.66 5.33 15.02
N THR A 502 -24.01 6.49 15.59
CA THR A 502 -25.04 7.37 15.01
C THR A 502 -24.62 7.96 13.66
N GLY A 503 -23.34 8.33 13.53
CA GLY A 503 -22.75 8.75 12.26
C GLY A 503 -22.69 7.61 11.24
N ALA A 504 -22.34 6.40 11.68
CA ALA A 504 -22.36 5.21 10.85
C ALA A 504 -23.76 4.96 10.28
N MET A 505 -24.79 4.90 11.14
CA MET A 505 -26.19 4.69 10.72
C MET A 505 -26.63 5.72 9.67
N GLN A 506 -26.32 7.00 9.88
CA GLN A 506 -26.61 8.06 8.92
C GLN A 506 -25.88 7.83 7.58
N LEU A 507 -24.59 7.48 7.62
CA LEU A 507 -23.80 7.26 6.42
C LEU A 507 -24.31 6.07 5.60
N TYR A 508 -24.58 4.92 6.23
CA TYR A 508 -25.14 3.76 5.53
C TYR A 508 -26.50 4.10 4.88
N ALA A 509 -27.38 4.81 5.59
CA ALA A 509 -28.66 5.23 5.05
C ALA A 509 -28.51 6.16 3.84
N THR A 510 -27.66 7.19 3.94
CA THR A 510 -27.40 8.13 2.83
C THR A 510 -26.82 7.41 1.61
N MET A 511 -25.88 6.48 1.81
CA MET A 511 -25.28 5.71 0.71
C MET A 511 -26.30 4.78 0.05
N GLN A 512 -27.16 4.13 0.82
CA GLN A 512 -28.23 3.29 0.28
C GLN A 512 -29.23 4.13 -0.53
N HIS A 513 -29.68 5.27 -0.02
CA HIS A 513 -30.59 6.17 -0.73
C HIS A 513 -29.99 6.65 -2.06
N ALA A 514 -28.69 7.02 -2.07
CA ALA A 514 -28.00 7.44 -3.29
C ALA A 514 -27.93 6.32 -4.34
N LYS A 515 -27.70 5.07 -3.93
CA LYS A 515 -27.76 3.90 -4.82
C LYS A 515 -29.15 3.69 -5.39
N ASP A 516 -30.18 3.74 -4.55
CA ASP A 516 -31.58 3.54 -4.95
C ASP A 516 -32.05 4.64 -5.92
N ASP A 517 -31.64 5.90 -5.70
CA ASP A 517 -31.87 7.01 -6.63
C ASP A 517 -31.19 6.78 -7.98
N THR A 518 -29.95 6.29 -7.96
CA THR A 518 -29.18 6.01 -9.17
C THR A 518 -29.81 4.88 -9.99
N LEU A 519 -30.23 3.79 -9.33
CA LEU A 519 -30.95 2.68 -9.94
C LEU A 519 -32.29 3.14 -10.54
N ARG A 520 -33.07 3.93 -9.79
CA ARG A 520 -34.32 4.51 -10.30
C ARG A 520 -34.11 5.37 -11.54
N LYS A 521 -33.10 6.25 -11.53
CA LYS A 521 -32.75 7.09 -12.70
C LYS A 521 -32.33 6.24 -13.91
N ALA A 522 -31.54 5.19 -13.70
CA ALA A 522 -31.13 4.28 -14.77
C ALA A 522 -32.33 3.53 -15.38
N GLN A 523 -33.24 3.03 -14.54
CA GLN A 523 -34.48 2.36 -14.99
C GLN A 523 -35.39 3.32 -15.78
N GLN A 524 -35.53 4.57 -15.32
CA GLN A 524 -36.30 5.60 -16.04
C GLN A 524 -35.67 5.96 -17.39
N ALA A 525 -34.34 6.01 -17.49
CA ALA A 525 -33.64 6.26 -18.75
C ALA A 525 -33.91 5.14 -19.77
N VAL A 526 -33.80 3.87 -19.35
CA VAL A 526 -34.10 2.70 -20.21
C VAL A 526 -35.57 2.67 -20.63
N GLY A 527 -36.49 3.03 -19.72
CA GLY A 527 -37.92 3.15 -20.03
C GLY A 527 -38.23 4.20 -21.10
N ARG A 528 -37.59 5.38 -21.00
CA ARG A 528 -37.76 6.48 -21.99
C ARG A 528 -37.20 6.13 -23.37
N THR A 529 -36.11 5.37 -23.45
CA THR A 529 -35.56 4.91 -24.75
C THR A 529 -36.48 3.90 -25.43
N ARG A 530 -37.23 3.07 -24.68
CA ARG A 530 -38.22 2.14 -25.23
C ARG A 530 -39.48 2.83 -25.75
N THR A 531 -39.91 3.93 -25.15
CA THR A 531 -41.10 4.69 -25.58
C THR A 531 -40.85 5.65 -26.73
N ALA A 532 -39.61 5.98 -27.05
CA ALA A 532 -39.25 6.91 -28.13
C ALA A 532 -38.88 6.21 -29.47
N GLY A 533 -38.92 4.88 -29.51
CA GLY A 533 -38.59 4.06 -30.67
C GLY A 533 -39.73 3.21 -31.22
N GLY A 534 -40.97 3.46 -30.77
CA GLY A 534 -42.21 2.94 -31.36
C GLY A 534 -43.08 4.11 -31.76
#